data_AF-A0A7C7H241-F1
#
_entry.id   AF-A0A7C7H241-F1
#
_cell.length_a   1.000
_cell.length_b   1.000
_cell.length_c   1.000
_cell.angle_alpha   90.00
_cell.angle_beta   90.00
_cell.angle_gamma   90.00
#
_symmetry.space_group_name_H-M   'P 1'
#
loop_
_entity.id
_entity.type
_entity.pdbx_description
1 polymer ?
#
loop_
_entity_poly.entity_id
_entity_poly.type
_entity_poly.pdbx_seq_one_letter_code
_entity_poly.pdbx_strand_id
1 'polypeptide(L)' 'VIANYKSIPYAVVLEAMLILISVHGFNGLRIILLELKQGSTYENAVTYGCLAAMIVLIAYGSRTIIMASMGMV' A
#
# COMPACT_ATOMS: atom_id res chain seq x y z
N VAL A 1 5.48 0.59 22.32
CA VAL A 1 5.51 0.53 20.84
C VAL A 1 4.96 1.81 20.20
N ILE A 2 3.75 2.28 20.55
CA ILE A 2 3.12 3.49 19.98
C ILE A 2 3.99 4.76 20.12
N ALA A 3 4.77 4.89 21.21
CA ALA A 3 5.69 6.02 21.40
C ALA A 3 6.72 6.20 20.26
N ASN A 4 7.09 5.11 19.54
CA ASN A 4 8.04 5.18 18.44
C ASN A 4 7.48 5.95 17.23
N TYR A 5 6.17 5.97 17.04
CA TYR A 5 5.51 6.69 15.94
C TYR A 5 5.66 8.21 16.05
N LYS A 6 5.93 8.74 17.24
CA LYS A 6 6.23 10.17 17.45
C LYS A 6 7.61 10.57 16.96
N SER A 7 8.51 9.60 16.74
CA SER A 7 9.84 9.89 16.20
C SER A 7 9.75 10.07 14.68
N ILE A 8 10.18 11.25 14.20
CA ILE A 8 10.19 11.59 12.77
C ILE A 8 10.92 10.53 11.93
N PRO A 9 12.11 10.01 12.32
CA PRO A 9 12.80 8.99 11.54
C PRO A 9 11.96 7.72 11.36
N TYR A 10 11.23 7.30 12.40
CA TYR A 10 10.41 6.08 12.34
C TYR A 10 9.17 6.27 11.47
N ALA A 11 8.53 7.44 11.54
CA ALA A 11 7.41 7.77 10.67
C ALA A 11 7.83 7.77 9.19
N VAL A 12 9.02 8.30 8.87
CA VAL A 12 9.57 8.29 7.50
C VAL A 12 9.86 6.86 7.03
N VAL A 13 10.50 6.04 7.85
CA VAL A 13 10.77 4.64 7.50
C VAL A 13 9.47 3.88 7.26
N LEU A 14 8.47 4.08 8.12
CA LEU A 14 7.20 3.39 8.02
C LEU A 14 6.42 3.81 6.76
N GLU A 15 6.44 5.09 6.41
CA GLU A 15 5.84 5.58 5.17
C GLU A 15 6.55 5.00 3.94
N ALA A 16 7.89 4.98 3.95
CA ALA A 16 8.66 4.36 2.87
C ALA A 16 8.36 2.87 2.73
N MET A 17 8.29 2.14 3.84
CA MET A 17 7.90 0.72 3.85
C MET A 17 6.48 0.52 3.31
N LEU A 18 5.52 1.33 3.75
CA LEU A 18 4.14 1.28 3.26
C LEU A 18 4.10 1.40 1.74
N ILE A 19 4.73 2.42 1.18
CA ILE A 19 4.75 2.65 -0.28
C ILE A 19 5.43 1.49 -1.00
N LEU A 20 6.64 1.10 -0.57
CA LEU A 20 7.42 0.06 -1.25
C LEU A 20 6.71 -1.30 -1.24
N ILE A 21 6.20 -1.72 -0.09
CA ILE A 21 5.51 -3.00 0.05
C ILE A 21 4.19 -2.98 -0.71
N SER A 22 3.45 -1.86 -0.71
CA SER A 22 2.21 -1.73 -1.47
C SER A 22 2.47 -1.86 -2.96
N VAL A 23 3.43 -1.08 -3.50
CA VAL A 23 3.75 -1.11 -4.93
C VAL A 23 4.26 -2.50 -5.33
N HIS A 24 5.21 -3.06 -4.57
CA HIS A 24 5.76 -4.39 -4.86
C HIS A 24 4.70 -5.49 -4.77
N GLY A 25 3.94 -5.52 -3.67
CA GLY A 25 2.94 -6.56 -3.40
C GLY A 25 1.81 -6.56 -4.42
N PHE A 26 1.21 -5.39 -4.71
CA PHE A 26 0.12 -5.32 -5.68
C PHE A 26 0.60 -5.49 -7.12
N ASN A 27 1.84 -5.07 -7.46
CA ASN A 27 2.41 -5.39 -8.77
C ASN A 27 2.68 -6.88 -8.92
N GLY A 28 3.23 -7.54 -7.90
CA GLY A 28 3.45 -9.00 -7.90
C GLY A 28 2.14 -9.76 -8.03
N LEU A 29 1.13 -9.40 -7.24
CA LEU A 29 -0.22 -9.97 -7.34
C LEU A 29 -0.82 -9.77 -8.73
N ARG A 30 -0.71 -8.58 -9.31
CA ARG A 30 -1.17 -8.31 -10.69
C ARG A 30 -0.55 -9.31 -11.65
N ILE A 31 0.77 -9.45 -11.65
CA ILE A 31 1.47 -10.36 -12.56
C ILE A 31 1.02 -11.81 -12.37
N ILE A 32 0.98 -12.31 -11.12
CA ILE A 32 0.52 -13.68 -10.82
C ILE A 32 -0.90 -13.91 -11.36
N LEU A 33 -1.83 -12.98 -11.14
CA LEU A 33 -3.19 -13.11 -11.62
C LEU A 33 -3.27 -13.11 -13.16
N LEU A 34 -2.51 -12.24 -13.82
CA LEU A 34 -2.43 -12.20 -15.29
C LEU A 34 -1.81 -13.47 -15.90
N GLU A 35 -0.90 -14.13 -15.17
CA GLU A 35 -0.34 -15.43 -15.56
C GLU A 35 -1.37 -16.58 -15.40
N LEU A 36 -2.25 -16.51 -14.40
CA LEU A 36 -3.28 -17.53 -14.16
C LEU A 36 -4.40 -17.50 -15.22
N LYS A 37 -4.72 -16.32 -15.75
CA LYS A 37 -5.75 -16.17 -16.78
C LYS A 37 -5.45 -14.98 -17.67
N GLN A 38 -5.54 -15.22 -18.98
CA GLN A 38 -5.38 -14.19 -20.01
C GLN A 38 -6.72 -13.75 -20.59
N GLY A 39 -6.77 -12.54 -21.14
CA GLY A 39 -7.94 -11.99 -21.84
C GLY A 39 -8.25 -10.55 -21.47
N SER A 40 -8.52 -9.71 -22.47
CA SER A 40 -8.58 -8.24 -22.34
C SER A 40 -9.46 -7.73 -21.20
N THR A 41 -10.66 -8.28 -21.01
CA THR A 41 -11.56 -7.86 -19.91
C THR A 41 -10.98 -8.21 -18.55
N TYR A 42 -10.40 -9.41 -18.40
CA TYR A 42 -9.82 -9.86 -17.14
C TYR A 42 -8.55 -9.07 -16.81
N GLU A 43 -7.69 -8.86 -17.80
CA GLU A 43 -6.44 -8.12 -17.62
C GLU A 43 -6.70 -6.67 -17.18
N ASN A 44 -7.68 -6.00 -17.81
CA ASN A 44 -8.11 -4.67 -17.41
C ASN A 44 -8.67 -4.66 -15.98
N ALA A 45 -9.56 -5.61 -15.65
CA ALA A 45 -10.14 -5.71 -14.32
C ALA A 45 -9.09 -5.93 -13.23
N VAL A 46 -8.14 -6.84 -13.44
CA VAL A 46 -7.02 -7.11 -12.51
C VAL A 46 -6.12 -5.89 -12.39
N THR A 47 -5.79 -5.23 -13.50
CA THR A 47 -4.90 -4.07 -13.50
C THR A 47 -5.52 -2.89 -12.74
N TYR A 48 -6.75 -2.51 -13.07
CA TYR A 48 -7.44 -1.42 -12.37
C TYR A 48 -7.75 -1.78 -10.92
N GLY A 49 -8.11 -3.03 -10.63
CA GLY A 49 -8.35 -3.51 -9.27
C GLY A 49 -7.10 -3.43 -8.39
N CYS A 50 -5.95 -3.92 -8.87
CA CYS A 50 -4.69 -3.84 -8.13
C CYS A 50 -4.24 -2.39 -7.93
N LEU A 51 -4.41 -1.53 -8.94
CA LEU A 51 -4.04 -0.13 -8.85
C LEU A 51 -4.92 0.64 -7.86
N ALA A 52 -6.23 0.43 -7.90
CA ALA A 52 -7.16 1.03 -6.93
C ALA A 52 -6.88 0.55 -5.50
N ALA A 53 -6.66 -0.76 -5.30
CA ALA A 53 -6.33 -1.33 -4.00
C ALA A 53 -5.02 -0.76 -3.43
N MET A 54 -4.00 -0.61 -4.27
CA MET A 54 -2.72 0.01 -3.90
C MET A 54 -2.90 1.45 -3.42
N ILE A 55 -3.65 2.27 -4.18
CA ILE A 55 -3.91 3.67 -3.81
C ILE A 55 -4.68 3.75 -2.49
N VAL A 56 -5.72 2.94 -2.32
CA VAL A 56 -6.53 2.91 -1.08
C VAL A 56 -5.68 2.51 0.12
N LEU A 57 -4.84 1.48 -0.03
CA LEU A 57 -4.00 0.99 1.07
C LEU A 57 -2.93 2.02 1.47
N ILE A 58 -2.29 2.67 0.50
CA ILE A 58 -1.35 3.76 0.76
C ILE A 58 -2.09 4.91 1.47
N ALA A 59 -3.20 5.41 0.92
CA ALA A 59 -3.92 6.55 1.52
C ALA A 59 -4.38 6.26 2.96
N TYR A 60 -4.93 5.07 3.22
CA TYR A 60 -5.37 4.67 4.56
C TYR A 60 -4.18 4.45 5.51
N GLY A 61 -3.10 3.84 5.03
CA GLY A 61 -1.87 3.63 5.79
C GLY A 61 -1.21 4.95 6.18
N SER A 62 -1.01 5.87 5.23
CA SER A 62 -0.41 7.19 5.48
C SER A 62 -1.25 7.98 6.49
N ARG A 63 -2.59 7.96 6.36
CA ARG A 63 -3.49 8.55 7.37
C ARG A 63 -3.22 7.98 8.76
N THR A 64 -3.08 6.67 8.88
CA THR A 64 -2.83 5.99 10.15
C THR A 64 -1.48 6.37 10.75
N ILE A 65 -0.43 6.43 9.92
CA ILE A 65 0.92 6.82 10.34
C ILE A 65 0.94 8.26 10.86
N ILE A 66 0.29 9.17 10.14
CA ILE A 66 0.19 10.59 10.53
C ILE A 66 -0.62 10.75 11.83
N MET A 67 -1.76 10.08 11.94
CA MET A 67 -2.56 10.15 13.18
C MET A 67 -1.81 9.61 14.39
N ALA A 68 -1.09 8.50 14.22
CA ALA A 68 -0.27 7.91 15.28
C ALA A 68 0.93 8.79 15.65
N SER A 69 1.57 9.44 14.68
CA SER A 69 2.70 10.35 14.94
C SER A 69 2.27 11.64 15.65
N MET A 70 1.06 12.12 15.37
CA MET A 70 0.43 13.25 16.06
C MET A 70 -0.16 12.88 17.44
N GLY A 71 -0.16 11.59 17.83
CA GLY A 71 -0.73 11.13 19.10
C GLY A 71 -2.25 11.26 19.17
N MET A 72 -2.93 11.22 18.02
CA MET A 72 -4.39 11.29 17.91
C MET A 72 -5.06 9.90 17.99
N VAL A 73 -4.30 8.87 18.35
CA VAL A 73 -4.70 7.46 18.50
C VAL A 73 -4.05 6.87 19.73
#